data_AF-A0A9X2Q902-F1
#
_entry.id   AF-A0A9X2Q902-F1
#
_cell.length_a   1.000
_cell.length_b   1.000
_cell.length_c   1.000
_cell.angle_alpha   90.00
_cell.angle_beta   90.00
_cell.angle_gamma   90.00
#
_symmetry.space_group_name_H-M   'P 1'
#
loop_
_entity.id
_entity.type
_entity.pdbx_description
1 polymer ?
#
loop_
_entity_poly.entity_id
_entity_poly.type
_entity_poly.pdbx_seq_one_letter_code
_entity_poly.pdbx_strand_id
1 'polypeptide(L)'
;MILLPLHAAATLVLFGVILIVQRVHYPLFHYVRAADYEAFQAAHMRRITWIVGPAMAVELATAGWIVWAPPPGLPAWMGWAGLALVLVIWATTGLVQVPLHARLTQGFDAAAHRRLVATNWVRTAAWALRAGLVCWMLGRGLGG
;
A
#
# COMPACT_ATOMS: atom_id res chain seq x y z
N MET A 1 16.40 1.59 -18.63
CA MET A 1 15.90 0.20 -18.62
C MET A 1 15.46 -0.30 -17.22
N ILE A 2 15.91 0.27 -16.10
CA ILE A 2 15.59 -0.23 -14.74
C ILE A 2 14.29 0.33 -14.13
N LEU A 3 13.80 1.49 -14.60
CA LEU A 3 12.68 2.22 -13.99
C LEU A 3 11.39 1.38 -13.84
N LEU A 4 10.92 0.78 -14.94
CA LEU A 4 9.68 -0.02 -14.98
C LEU A 4 9.75 -1.27 -14.08
N PRO A 5 10.81 -2.10 -14.17
CA PRO A 5 11.00 -3.21 -13.25
C PRO A 5 11.05 -2.79 -11.78
N LEU A 6 11.74 -1.69 -11.46
CA LEU A 6 11.82 -1.17 -10.09
C LEU A 6 10.44 -0.71 -9.59
N HIS A 7 9.70 0.04 -10.41
CA HIS A 7 8.34 0.48 -10.10
C HIS A 7 7.40 -0.73 -9.86
N ALA A 8 7.50 -1.74 -10.73
CA ALA A 8 6.73 -2.97 -10.62
C ALA A 8 7.07 -3.76 -9.36
N ALA A 9 8.36 -3.94 -9.05
CA ALA A 9 8.81 -4.63 -7.85
C ALA A 9 8.27 -3.95 -6.59
N ALA A 10 8.39 -2.62 -6.48
CA ALA A 10 7.84 -1.87 -5.34
C ALA A 10 6.31 -2.04 -5.23
N THR A 11 5.59 -1.91 -6.34
CA THR A 11 4.12 -2.04 -6.38
C THR A 11 3.67 -3.45 -5.96
N LEU A 12 4.32 -4.50 -6.47
CA LEU A 12 3.97 -5.89 -6.19
C LEU A 12 4.32 -6.29 -4.75
N VAL A 13 5.44 -5.79 -4.20
CA VAL A 13 5.77 -5.96 -2.78
C VAL A 13 4.68 -5.35 -1.91
N LEU A 14 4.27 -4.11 -2.19
CA LEU A 14 3.23 -3.42 -1.42
C LEU A 14 1.86 -4.09 -1.55
N PHE A 15 1.54 -4.62 -2.75
CA PHE A 15 0.35 -5.43 -2.94
C PHE A 15 0.40 -6.74 -2.13
N GLY A 16 1.53 -7.43 -2.09
CA GLY A 16 1.72 -8.60 -1.23
C GLY A 16 1.54 -8.27 0.24
N VAL A 17 2.16 -7.18 0.71
CA VAL A 17 2.04 -6.70 2.09
C VAL A 17 0.59 -6.38 2.44
N ILE A 18 -0.15 -5.67 1.59
CA ILE A 18 -1.54 -5.31 1.91
C ILE A 18 -2.45 -6.54 1.99
N LEU A 19 -2.22 -7.57 1.18
CA LEU A 19 -2.95 -8.83 1.26
C LEU A 19 -2.69 -9.55 2.59
N ILE A 20 -1.42 -9.65 3.00
CA ILE A 20 -1.04 -10.24 4.29
C ILE A 20 -1.67 -9.43 5.44
N VAL A 21 -1.62 -8.10 5.36
CA VAL A 21 -2.21 -7.24 6.39
C VAL A 21 -3.72 -7.46 6.48
N GLN A 22 -4.42 -7.41 5.35
CA GLN A 22 -5.87 -7.49 5.29
C GLN A 22 -6.42 -8.86 5.69
N ARG A 23 -5.80 -9.94 5.19
CA ARG A 23 -6.34 -11.30 5.33
C ARG A 23 -5.78 -12.06 6.52
N VAL A 24 -4.59 -11.70 6.99
CA VAL A 24 -3.89 -12.44 8.04
C VAL A 24 -3.72 -11.58 9.29
N HIS A 25 -3.01 -10.45 9.20
CA HIS A 25 -2.67 -9.69 10.42
C HIS A 25 -3.89 -9.08 11.10
N TYR A 26 -4.78 -8.41 10.36
CA TYR A 26 -5.93 -7.76 10.98
C TYR A 26 -6.88 -8.74 11.68
N PRO A 27 -7.23 -9.91 11.10
CA PRO A 27 -7.95 -10.94 11.85
C PRO A 27 -7.20 -11.43 13.09
N LEU A 28 -5.87 -11.56 13.00
CA LEU A 28 -5.06 -12.06 14.11
C LEU A 28 -5.01 -11.13 15.33
N PHE A 29 -5.36 -9.84 15.18
CA PHE A 29 -5.43 -8.90 16.31
C PHE A 29 -6.42 -9.36 17.39
N HIS A 30 -7.45 -10.13 17.01
CA HIS A 30 -8.44 -10.66 17.95
C HIS A 30 -7.85 -11.66 18.96
N TYR A 31 -6.75 -12.34 18.62
CA TYR A 31 -6.11 -13.33 19.51
C TYR A 31 -5.13 -12.71 20.51
N VAL A 32 -4.86 -11.41 20.42
CA VAL A 32 -3.94 -10.74 21.33
C VAL A 32 -4.67 -10.43 22.64
N ARG A 33 -4.10 -10.85 23.77
CA ARG A 33 -4.61 -10.53 25.10
C ARG A 33 -4.66 -9.02 25.29
N ALA A 34 -5.71 -8.53 25.95
CA ALA A 34 -5.88 -7.10 26.20
C ALA A 34 -4.67 -6.45 26.90
N ALA A 35 -4.07 -7.14 27.87
CA ALA A 35 -2.90 -6.67 28.61
C ALA A 35 -1.64 -6.46 27.73
N ASP A 36 -1.54 -7.17 26.61
CA ASP A 36 -0.37 -7.15 25.72
C ASP A 36 -0.63 -6.32 24.45
N TYR A 37 -1.87 -5.86 24.24
CA TYR A 37 -2.32 -5.31 22.97
C TYR A 37 -1.64 -3.99 22.57
N GLU A 38 -1.48 -3.06 23.51
CA GLU A 38 -0.84 -1.76 23.23
C GLU A 38 0.62 -1.94 22.81
N ALA A 39 1.37 -2.77 23.55
CA ALA A 39 2.75 -3.10 23.23
C ALA A 39 2.85 -3.78 21.86
N PHE A 40 1.94 -4.71 21.57
CA PHE A 40 1.82 -5.36 20.27
C PHE A 40 1.54 -4.36 19.13
N GLN A 41 0.56 -3.46 19.29
CA GLN A 41 0.23 -2.45 18.28
C GLN A 41 1.36 -1.47 18.02
N ALA A 42 1.98 -0.94 19.09
CA ALA A 42 3.10 -0.02 18.97
C ALA A 42 4.29 -0.69 18.26
N ALA A 43 4.57 -1.96 18.57
CA ALA A 43 5.57 -2.75 17.87
C ALA A 43 5.20 -3.00 16.40
N HIS A 44 3.94 -3.33 16.11
CA HIS A 44 3.44 -3.53 14.75
C HIS A 44 3.63 -2.27 13.90
N MET A 45 3.14 -1.11 14.36
CA MET A 45 3.27 0.17 13.66
C MET A 45 4.74 0.54 13.38
N ARG A 46 5.62 0.38 14.38
CA ARG A 46 7.04 0.69 14.21
C ARG A 46 7.72 -0.23 13.19
N ARG A 47 7.46 -1.54 13.28
CA ARG A 47 8.12 -2.54 12.42
C ARG A 47 7.62 -2.49 10.99
N ILE A 48 6.30 -2.32 10.77
CA ILE A 48 5.74 -2.28 9.41
C ILE A 48 6.22 -1.03 8.64
N THR A 49 6.47 0.08 9.33
CA THR A 49 6.95 1.33 8.71
C THR A 49 8.30 1.14 8.02
N TRP A 50 9.21 0.34 8.59
CA TRP A 50 10.52 0.06 7.97
C TRP A 50 10.44 -0.76 6.69
N ILE A 51 9.36 -1.52 6.50
CA ILE A 51 9.14 -2.32 5.30
C ILE A 51 8.36 -1.50 4.26
N VAL A 52 7.25 -0.92 4.68
CA VAL A 52 6.30 -0.24 3.79
C VAL A 52 6.79 1.15 3.40
N GLY A 53 7.40 1.91 4.31
CA GLY A 53 7.84 3.28 4.08
C GLY A 53 8.81 3.42 2.90
N PRO A 54 9.93 2.69 2.87
CA PRO A 54 10.87 2.75 1.75
C PRO A 54 10.23 2.31 0.43
N ALA A 55 9.44 1.23 0.44
CA ALA A 55 8.77 0.75 -0.76
C ALA A 55 7.74 1.77 -1.30
N MET A 56 6.95 2.40 -0.43
CA MET A 56 6.01 3.46 -0.81
C MET A 56 6.72 4.70 -1.37
N ALA A 57 7.87 5.07 -0.80
CA ALA A 57 8.66 6.19 -1.29
C ALA A 57 9.23 5.92 -2.71
N VAL A 58 9.80 4.73 -2.92
CA VAL A 58 10.28 4.29 -4.25
C VAL A 58 9.13 4.28 -5.25
N GLU A 59 7.97 3.73 -4.86
CA GLU A 59 6.82 3.66 -5.74
C GLU A 59 6.30 5.05 -6.15
N LEU A 60 6.17 5.99 -5.20
CA LEU A 60 5.71 7.35 -5.47
C LEU A 60 6.69 8.11 -6.36
N ALA A 61 7.99 8.04 -6.05
CA ALA A 61 9.03 8.72 -6.83
C ALA A 61 9.06 8.19 -8.28
N THR A 62 9.01 6.87 -8.45
CA THR A 62 8.98 6.25 -9.78
C THR A 62 7.67 6.50 -10.52
N ALA A 63 6.52 6.56 -9.84
CA ALA A 63 5.24 6.96 -10.45
C ALA A 63 5.29 8.39 -10.99
N GLY A 64 5.84 9.33 -10.22
CA GLY A 64 6.02 10.71 -10.66
C GLY A 64 6.98 10.81 -11.85
N TRP A 65 8.07 10.04 -11.84
CA TRP A 65 9.01 10.00 -12.95
C TRP A 65 8.39 9.43 -14.23
N ILE A 66 7.56 8.38 -14.13
CA ILE A 66 6.85 7.80 -15.28
C ILE A 66 5.89 8.82 -15.91
N VAL A 67 5.26 9.69 -15.13
CA VAL A 67 4.41 10.76 -15.65
C VAL A 67 5.24 11.85 -16.33
N TRP A 68 6.36 12.24 -15.71
CA TRP A 68 7.22 13.31 -16.22
C TRP A 68 7.99 12.91 -17.49
N ALA A 69 8.51 11.69 -17.54
CA ALA A 69 9.25 11.13 -18.65
C ALA A 69 8.74 9.70 -18.97
N PRO A 70 7.59 9.59 -19.68
CA PRO A 70 6.98 8.31 -20.01
C PRO A 70 7.94 7.41 -20.79
N PRO A 71 8.11 6.13 -20.39
CA PRO A 71 8.92 5.21 -21.17
C PRO A 71 8.35 5.01 -22.59
N PRO A 72 9.20 4.82 -23.62
CA PRO A 72 8.73 4.60 -24.99
C PRO A 72 7.73 3.44 -25.08
N GLY A 73 6.71 3.59 -25.92
CA GLY A 73 5.66 2.57 -26.11
C GLY A 73 4.57 2.53 -25.03
N LEU A 74 4.70 3.31 -23.95
CA LEU A 74 3.63 3.46 -22.95
C LEU A 74 2.73 4.66 -23.26
N PRO A 75 1.41 4.48 -23.35
CA PRO A 75 0.49 5.59 -23.48
C PRO A 75 0.44 6.41 -22.18
N ALA A 76 0.41 7.74 -22.31
CA ALA A 76 0.51 8.67 -21.19
C ALA A 76 -0.55 8.46 -20.10
N TRP A 77 -1.75 8.00 -20.47
CA TRP A 77 -2.83 7.75 -19.53
C TRP A 77 -2.46 6.70 -18.47
N MET A 78 -1.59 5.72 -18.77
CA MET A 78 -1.16 4.70 -17.80
C MET A 78 -0.37 5.32 -16.65
N GLY A 79 0.53 6.27 -16.97
CA GLY A 79 1.28 7.01 -15.95
C GLY A 79 0.35 7.80 -15.04
N TRP A 80 -0.58 8.56 -15.62
CA TRP A 80 -1.55 9.37 -14.86
C TRP A 80 -2.53 8.53 -14.04
N ALA A 81 -3.05 7.43 -14.59
CA ALA A 81 -3.91 6.50 -13.87
C ALA A 81 -3.17 5.87 -12.68
N GLY A 82 -1.91 5.47 -12.90
CA GLY A 82 -1.02 5.05 -11.82
C GLY A 82 -0.88 6.13 -10.75
N LEU A 83 -0.44 7.33 -11.13
CA LEU A 83 -0.23 8.42 -10.18
C LEU A 83 -1.50 8.74 -9.36
N ALA A 84 -2.67 8.76 -9.99
CA ALA A 84 -3.95 8.96 -9.30
C ALA A 84 -4.21 7.86 -8.25
N LEU A 85 -4.00 6.60 -8.60
CA LEU A 85 -4.20 5.48 -7.66
C LEU A 85 -3.24 5.55 -6.45
N VAL A 86 -1.96 5.89 -6.65
CA VAL A 86 -1.01 6.00 -5.52
C VAL A 86 -1.37 7.17 -4.63
N LEU A 87 -1.83 8.30 -5.18
CA LEU A 87 -2.30 9.44 -4.37
C LEU A 87 -3.53 9.09 -3.53
N VAL A 88 -4.49 8.34 -4.07
CA VAL A 88 -5.63 7.83 -3.29
C VAL A 88 -5.17 6.90 -2.16
N ILE A 89 -4.21 6.02 -2.42
CA ILE A 89 -3.63 5.14 -1.40
C ILE A 89 -2.93 5.96 -0.31
N TRP A 90 -2.14 6.97 -0.67
CA TRP A 90 -1.46 7.83 0.30
C TRP A 90 -2.45 8.64 1.13
N ALA A 91 -3.44 9.25 0.49
CA ALA A 91 -4.49 10.01 1.18
C ALA A 91 -5.26 9.14 2.18
N THR A 92 -5.71 7.95 1.77
CA THR A 92 -6.39 7.02 2.67
C THR A 92 -5.46 6.49 3.78
N THR A 93 -4.17 6.32 3.50
CA THR A 93 -3.18 5.92 4.50
C THR A 93 -3.04 6.99 5.58
N GLY A 94 -2.76 8.24 5.19
CA GLY A 94 -2.53 9.34 6.13
C GLY A 94 -3.78 9.81 6.87
N LEU A 95 -4.92 9.88 6.17
CA LEU A 95 -6.15 10.48 6.72
C LEU A 95 -7.05 9.46 7.45
N VAL A 96 -6.91 8.17 7.16
CA VAL A 96 -7.78 7.13 7.72
C VAL A 96 -6.98 6.09 8.50
N GLN A 97 -5.97 5.48 7.89
CA GLN A 97 -5.26 4.36 8.51
C GLN A 97 -4.39 4.83 9.70
N VAL A 98 -3.63 5.92 9.54
CA VAL A 98 -2.77 6.44 10.61
C VAL A 98 -3.58 6.83 11.85
N PRO A 99 -4.68 7.61 11.77
CA PRO A 99 -5.50 7.93 12.95
C PRO A 99 -6.14 6.71 13.61
N LEU A 100 -6.59 5.72 12.82
CA LEU A 100 -7.18 4.49 13.37
C LEU A 100 -6.14 3.64 14.09
N HIS A 101 -4.95 3.48 13.52
CA HIS A 101 -3.85 2.79 14.19
C HIS A 101 -3.41 3.54 15.46
N ALA A 102 -3.30 4.87 15.41
CA ALA A 102 -2.99 5.66 16.60
C ALA A 102 -4.01 5.45 17.72
N ARG A 103 -5.32 5.42 17.42
CA ARG A 103 -6.36 5.07 18.39
C ARG A 103 -6.17 3.66 18.96
N LEU A 104 -5.82 2.68 18.13
CA LEU A 104 -5.57 1.30 18.55
C LEU A 104 -4.27 1.15 19.38
N THR A 105 -3.35 2.11 19.34
CA THR A 105 -2.19 2.10 20.27
C THR A 105 -2.56 2.46 21.71
N GLN A 106 -3.77 2.96 21.96
CA GLN A 106 -4.28 3.30 23.30
C GLN A 106 -5.15 2.19 23.92
N GLY A 107 -5.17 1.01 23.29
CA GLY A 107 -5.98 -0.13 23.70
C GLY A 107 -6.83 -0.69 22.57
N PHE A 108 -7.31 -1.93 22.75
CA PHE A 108 -8.16 -2.56 21.73
C PHE A 108 -9.54 -1.91 21.70
N ASP A 109 -9.86 -1.28 20.57
CA ASP A 109 -11.18 -0.74 20.27
C ASP A 109 -11.78 -1.51 19.09
N ALA A 110 -12.79 -2.31 19.38
CA ALA A 110 -13.45 -3.14 18.37
C ALA A 110 -14.10 -2.33 17.24
N ALA A 111 -14.61 -1.12 17.52
CA ALA A 111 -15.21 -0.28 16.49
C ALA A 111 -14.14 0.35 15.60
N ALA A 112 -13.03 0.83 16.19
CA ALA A 112 -11.89 1.33 15.44
C ALA A 112 -11.26 0.21 14.58
N HIS A 113 -11.12 -1.00 15.12
CA HIS A 113 -10.61 -2.17 14.39
C HIS A 113 -11.52 -2.56 13.22
N ARG A 114 -12.84 -2.67 13.43
CA ARG A 114 -13.77 -2.94 12.32
C ARG A 114 -13.67 -1.88 11.22
N ARG A 115 -13.59 -0.60 11.59
CA ARG A 115 -13.42 0.51 10.63
C ARG A 115 -12.08 0.43 9.91
N LEU A 116 -11.01 0.05 10.60
CA LEU A 116 -9.69 -0.17 10.01
C LEU A 116 -9.76 -1.25 8.93
N VAL A 117 -10.32 -2.42 9.24
CA VAL A 117 -10.46 -3.53 8.30
C VAL A 117 -11.34 -3.17 7.10
N ALA A 118 -12.49 -2.52 7.36
CA ALA A 118 -13.42 -2.13 6.31
C ALA A 118 -12.82 -1.10 5.35
N THR A 119 -12.17 -0.06 5.88
CA THR A 119 -11.56 0.99 5.05
C THR A 119 -10.30 0.52 4.34
N ASN A 120 -9.57 -0.47 4.89
CA ASN A 120 -8.40 -1.02 4.25
C ASN A 120 -8.72 -1.83 2.98
N TRP A 121 -9.95 -2.34 2.82
CA TRP A 121 -10.40 -2.94 1.56
C TRP A 121 -10.34 -1.98 0.37
N VAL A 122 -10.59 -0.69 0.58
CA VAL A 122 -10.44 0.33 -0.46
C VAL A 122 -8.98 0.37 -0.95
N ARG A 123 -8.03 0.32 0.01
CA ARG A 123 -6.60 0.26 -0.30
C ARG A 123 -6.24 -1.06 -0.98
N THR A 124 -6.76 -2.18 -0.52
CA THR A 124 -6.54 -3.49 -1.16
C THR A 124 -6.99 -3.48 -2.62
N ALA A 125 -8.16 -2.93 -2.92
CA ALA A 125 -8.66 -2.79 -4.28
C ALA A 125 -7.77 -1.84 -5.12
N ALA A 126 -7.40 -0.69 -4.57
CA ALA A 126 -6.51 0.25 -5.27
C ALA A 126 -5.13 -0.36 -5.56
N TRP A 127 -4.54 -1.08 -4.60
CA TRP A 127 -3.29 -1.82 -4.79
C TRP A 127 -3.42 -2.93 -5.84
N ALA A 128 -4.53 -3.65 -5.87
CA ALA A 128 -4.78 -4.68 -6.89
C ALA A 128 -4.87 -4.08 -8.30
N LEU A 129 -5.58 -2.96 -8.46
CA LEU A 129 -5.66 -2.22 -9.73
C LEU A 129 -4.28 -1.72 -10.16
N ARG A 130 -3.48 -1.18 -9.23
CA ARG A 130 -2.09 -0.76 -9.52
C ARG A 130 -1.21 -1.93 -9.92
N ALA A 131 -1.30 -3.07 -9.24
CA ALA A 131 -0.56 -4.28 -9.58
C ALA A 131 -0.93 -4.77 -10.99
N GLY A 132 -2.22 -4.79 -11.34
CA GLY A 132 -2.66 -5.12 -12.70
C GLY A 132 -2.14 -4.14 -13.75
N LEU A 133 -2.22 -2.84 -13.47
CA LEU A 133 -1.72 -1.78 -14.34
C LEU A 133 -0.21 -1.92 -14.59
N VAL A 134 0.60 -2.10 -13.55
CA VAL A 134 2.05 -2.19 -13.72
C VAL A 134 2.49 -3.48 -14.44
N CYS A 135 1.79 -4.60 -14.21
CA CYS A 135 1.99 -5.82 -14.99
C CYS A 135 1.67 -5.60 -16.47
N TRP A 136 0.60 -4.84 -16.77
CA TRP A 136 0.29 -4.48 -18.15
C TRP A 136 1.36 -3.58 -18.78
N MET A 137 1.84 -2.59 -18.02
CA MET A 137 2.92 -1.70 -18.47
C MET A 137 4.21 -2.48 -18.78
N LEU A 138 4.58 -3.45 -17.94
CA LEU A 138 5.71 -4.35 -18.19
C LEU A 138 5.51 -5.17 -19.46
N GLY A 139 4.31 -5.76 -19.66
CA GLY A 139 4.01 -6.54 -20.85
C GLY A 139 4.11 -5.73 -22.15
N ARG A 140 3.72 -4.45 -22.13
CA ARG A 140 3.89 -3.55 -23.28
C ARG A 140 5.34 -3.11 -23.50
N GLY A 141 6.08 -2.87 -22.42
CA GLY A 141 7.49 -2.45 -22.49
C GLY A 141 8.46 -3.56 -22.92
N LEU A 142 8.05 -4.83 -22.85
CA LEU A 142 8.83 -5.98 -23.34
C LEU A 142 8.49 -6.38 -24.79
N GLY A 143 7.35 -5.92 -25.32
CA GLY A 143 6.83 -6.31 -26.62
C GLY A 143 6.98 -5.26 -27.73
N GLY A 144 7.64 -4.13 -27.44
CA GLY A 144 8.00 -3.09 -28.41
C GLY A 144 9.51 -2.90 -28.46
#